data_AF-A0A1G2W000-F1
#
_entry.id   AF-A0A1G2W000-F1
#
_cell.length_a   1.000
_cell.length_b   1.000
_cell.length_c   1.000
_cell.angle_alpha   90.00
_cell.angle_beta   90.00
_cell.angle_gamma   90.00
#
_symmetry.space_group_name_H-M   'P 1'
#
loop_
_entity.id
_entity.type
_entity.pdbx_description
1 polymer ?
#
loop_
_entity_poly.entity_id
_entity_poly.type
_entity_poly.pdbx_seq_one_letter_code
_entity_poly.pdbx_strand_id
1 'polypeptide(L)'
;MSREEQILERLAELDLALAERVHAKAMAAEDAGEIDRLGRTYQRIARSVRQSLMAKARVAREREAAARRESLGRLEAGLGRRGFYDVFDDDPPPTVHGPDTRDRIDEVCRAARPYVERERPDFDEADEAQIHGLARELAEYDDFLEVSVAESVDRILEILGYPEVAVAEAAQAGQSDAGGSAPPVPPPEPPAHDSA
;
A
#
# COMPACT_ATOMS: atom_id res chain seq x y z
N MET A 1 -10.98 12.19 9.68
CA MET A 1 -11.72 12.50 8.43
C MET A 1 -12.14 13.97 8.46
N SER A 2 -11.84 14.74 7.41
CA SER A 2 -12.13 16.18 7.36
C SER A 2 -13.60 16.43 7.02
N ARG A 3 -14.08 17.66 7.22
CA ARG A 3 -15.46 18.04 6.90
C ARG A 3 -15.77 17.86 5.42
N GLU A 4 -14.81 18.16 4.56
CA GLU A 4 -14.94 18.04 3.09
C GLU A 4 -15.09 16.58 2.67
N GLU A 5 -14.38 15.66 3.31
CA GLU A 5 -14.51 14.22 3.04
C GLU A 5 -15.84 13.65 3.51
N GLN A 6 -16.33 14.08 4.68
CA GLN A 6 -17.66 13.69 5.17
C GLN A 6 -18.75 14.17 4.20
N ILE A 7 -18.60 15.37 3.64
CA ILE A 7 -19.51 15.90 2.62
C ILE A 7 -19.41 15.07 1.33
N LEU A 8 -18.21 14.73 0.86
CA LEU A 8 -18.01 13.90 -0.34
C LEU A 8 -18.57 12.49 -0.18
N GLU A 9 -18.36 11.87 0.98
CA GLU A 9 -18.93 10.57 1.32
C GLU A 9 -20.44 10.62 1.33
N ARG A 10 -21.01 11.61 2.03
CA ARG A 10 -22.46 11.79 2.08
C ARG A 10 -23.06 12.04 0.70
N LEU A 11 -22.39 12.82 -0.14
CA LEU A 11 -22.82 13.10 -1.50
C LEU A 11 -22.78 11.83 -2.36
N ALA A 12 -21.73 11.02 -2.25
CA ALA A 12 -21.62 9.74 -2.97
C ALA A 12 -22.74 8.77 -2.59
N GLU A 13 -23.08 8.66 -1.29
CA GLU A 13 -24.21 7.85 -0.81
C GLU A 13 -25.56 8.32 -1.39
N LEU A 14 -25.81 9.63 -1.35
CA LEU A 14 -27.05 10.20 -1.86
C LEU A 14 -27.19 10.00 -3.37
N ASP A 15 -26.11 10.22 -4.12
CA ASP A 15 -26.08 10.01 -5.57
C ASP A 15 -26.26 8.53 -5.93
N LEU A 16 -25.66 7.62 -5.17
CA LEU A 16 -25.83 6.18 -5.37
C LEU A 16 -27.28 5.75 -5.11
N ALA A 17 -27.86 6.16 -3.99
CA ALA A 17 -29.25 5.86 -3.65
C ALA A 17 -30.23 6.43 -4.71
N LEU A 18 -29.91 7.60 -5.26
CA LEU A 18 -30.69 8.17 -6.36
C LEU A 18 -30.53 7.38 -7.66
N ALA A 19 -29.30 6.97 -8.00
CA ALA A 19 -29.03 6.14 -9.16
C ALA A 19 -29.77 4.80 -9.10
N GLU A 20 -29.76 4.13 -7.95
CA GLU A 20 -30.48 2.87 -7.69
C GLU A 20 -31.98 3.04 -7.90
N ARG A 21 -32.57 4.12 -7.36
CA ARG A 21 -34.00 4.42 -7.53
C ARG A 21 -34.37 4.68 -8.99
N VAL A 22 -33.56 5.44 -9.71
CA VAL A 22 -33.80 5.74 -11.13
C VAL A 22 -33.64 4.48 -11.97
N HIS A 23 -32.65 3.64 -11.65
CA HIS A 23 -32.44 2.35 -12.31
C HIS A 23 -33.64 1.41 -12.09
N ALA A 24 -34.10 1.27 -10.85
CA ALA A 24 -35.28 0.44 -10.54
C ALA A 24 -36.53 0.92 -11.31
N LYS A 25 -36.75 2.24 -11.40
CA LYS A 25 -37.83 2.81 -12.21
C LYS A 25 -37.66 2.53 -13.69
N ALA A 26 -36.44 2.64 -14.22
CA ALA A 26 -36.16 2.36 -15.62
C ALA A 26 -36.46 0.89 -15.97
N MET A 27 -36.12 -0.03 -15.07
CA MET A 27 -36.38 -1.47 -15.24
C MET A 27 -37.86 -1.83 -15.16
N ALA A 28 -38.67 -1.00 -14.48
CA ALA A 28 -40.12 -1.19 -14.37
C ALA A 28 -40.93 -0.47 -15.45
N ALA A 29 -40.29 0.40 -16.25
CA ALA A 29 -40.98 1.15 -17.30
C ALA A 29 -41.25 0.26 -18.53
N GLU A 30 -42.46 0.35 -19.06
CA GLU A 30 -42.88 -0.40 -20.26
C GLU A 30 -42.86 0.49 -21.52
N ASP A 31 -42.95 1.81 -21.35
CA ASP A 31 -42.91 2.77 -22.45
C ASP A 31 -41.46 3.10 -22.86
N ALA A 32 -41.18 2.99 -24.17
CA ALA A 32 -39.85 3.23 -24.72
C ALA A 32 -39.38 4.68 -24.50
N GLY A 33 -40.28 5.67 -24.51
CA GLY A 33 -39.94 7.07 -24.26
C GLY A 33 -39.57 7.33 -22.80
N GLU A 34 -40.26 6.67 -21.87
CA GLU A 34 -39.94 6.69 -20.45
C GLU A 34 -38.60 6.01 -20.14
N ILE A 35 -38.35 4.84 -20.73
CA ILE A 35 -37.07 4.11 -20.62
C ILE A 35 -35.90 4.98 -21.07
N ASP A 36 -35.99 5.64 -22.23
CA ASP A 36 -34.92 6.51 -22.73
C ASP A 36 -34.66 7.70 -21.79
N ARG A 37 -35.72 8.33 -21.27
CA ARG A 37 -35.58 9.45 -20.32
C ARG A 37 -34.92 9.01 -19.01
N LEU A 38 -35.35 7.87 -18.45
CA LEU A 38 -34.80 7.34 -17.22
C LEU A 38 -33.36 6.85 -17.41
N GLY A 39 -33.06 6.20 -18.54
CA GLY A 39 -31.71 5.76 -18.89
C GLY A 39 -30.72 6.93 -19.00
N ARG A 40 -31.10 8.02 -19.69
CA ARG A 40 -30.26 9.24 -19.74
C ARG A 40 -30.09 9.88 -18.37
N THR A 41 -31.12 9.85 -17.53
CA THR A 41 -31.06 10.38 -16.16
C THR A 41 -30.11 9.56 -15.30
N TYR A 42 -30.23 8.24 -15.34
CA TYR A 42 -29.34 7.30 -14.66
C TYR A 42 -27.88 7.52 -15.06
N GLN A 43 -27.57 7.62 -16.36
CA GLN A 43 -26.20 7.83 -16.84
C GLN A 43 -25.56 9.11 -16.30
N ARG A 44 -26.32 10.20 -16.16
CA ARG A 44 -25.82 11.45 -15.56
C ARG A 44 -25.51 11.27 -14.07
N ILE A 45 -26.40 10.62 -13.33
CA ILE A 45 -26.20 10.38 -11.89
C ILE A 45 -25.03 9.42 -11.67
N ALA A 46 -24.95 8.33 -12.43
CA ALA A 46 -23.84 7.37 -12.36
C ALA A 46 -22.48 8.01 -12.70
N ARG A 47 -22.46 9.04 -13.55
CA ARG A 47 -21.26 9.85 -13.77
C ARG A 47 -20.91 10.69 -12.53
N SER A 48 -21.90 11.33 -11.90
CA SER A 48 -21.70 12.07 -10.64
C SER A 48 -21.12 11.17 -9.54
N VAL A 49 -21.69 9.98 -9.34
CA VAL A 49 -21.18 8.97 -8.38
C VAL A 49 -19.70 8.66 -8.62
N ARG A 50 -19.34 8.35 -9.88
CA ARG A 50 -17.94 8.05 -10.23
C ARG A 50 -17.00 9.22 -9.94
N GLN A 51 -17.43 10.45 -10.22
CA GLN A 51 -16.64 11.65 -9.94
C GLN A 51 -16.42 11.83 -8.43
N SER A 52 -17.47 11.65 -7.63
CA SER A 52 -17.38 11.72 -6.16
C SER A 52 -16.44 10.64 -5.58
N LEU A 53 -16.52 9.41 -6.09
CA LEU A 53 -15.61 8.33 -5.68
C LEU A 53 -14.15 8.58 -6.09
N MET A 54 -13.92 9.09 -7.31
CA MET A 54 -12.59 9.48 -7.76
C MET A 54 -12.00 10.60 -6.89
N ALA A 55 -12.81 11.59 -6.51
CA ALA A 55 -12.39 12.65 -5.62
C ALA A 55 -12.01 12.10 -4.23
N LYS A 56 -12.81 11.19 -3.66
CA LYS A 56 -12.49 10.53 -2.38
C LYS A 56 -11.18 9.74 -2.46
N ALA A 57 -10.99 8.95 -3.52
CA ALA A 57 -9.76 8.19 -3.73
C ALA A 57 -8.53 9.10 -3.88
N ARG A 58 -8.67 10.24 -4.55
CA ARG A 58 -7.60 11.24 -4.67
C ARG A 58 -7.21 11.82 -3.31
N VAL A 59 -8.19 12.22 -2.50
CA VAL A 59 -7.92 12.77 -1.16
C VAL A 59 -7.23 11.74 -0.26
N ALA A 60 -7.63 10.46 -0.33
CA ALA A 60 -6.97 9.38 0.40
C ALA A 60 -5.48 9.26 0.03
N ARG A 61 -5.16 9.22 -1.27
CA ARG A 61 -3.76 9.17 -1.75
C ARG A 61 -2.95 10.40 -1.35
N GLU A 62 -3.56 11.59 -1.41
CA GLU A 62 -2.89 12.83 -1.00
C GLU A 62 -2.55 12.82 0.49
N ARG A 63 -3.40 12.19 1.33
CA ARG A 63 -3.11 11.99 2.75
C ARG A 63 -2.01 10.99 3.02
N GLU A 64 -2.04 9.85 2.35
CA GLU A 64 -0.98 8.85 2.44
C GLU A 64 0.37 9.47 2.03
N ALA A 65 0.40 10.23 0.93
CA ALA A 65 1.60 10.94 0.49
C ALA A 65 2.04 12.01 1.49
N ALA A 66 1.10 12.74 2.11
CA ALA A 66 1.43 13.74 3.14
C ALA A 66 1.99 13.09 4.41
N ALA A 67 1.39 11.99 4.87
CA ALA A 67 1.87 11.22 6.02
C ALA A 67 3.26 10.63 5.76
N ARG A 68 3.50 10.10 4.55
CA ARG A 68 4.82 9.61 4.13
C ARG A 68 5.87 10.71 4.10
N ARG A 69 5.55 11.91 3.60
CA ARG A 69 6.47 13.06 3.64
C ARG A 69 6.76 13.53 5.06
N GLU A 70 5.76 13.51 5.94
CA GLU A 70 5.94 13.89 7.34
C GLU A 70 6.82 12.89 8.10
N SER A 71 6.64 11.58 7.88
CA SER A 71 7.49 10.56 8.50
C SER A 71 8.93 10.66 8.01
N LEU A 72 9.15 10.83 6.70
CA LEU A 72 10.48 11.04 6.13
C LEU A 72 11.15 12.31 6.68
N GLY A 73 10.45 13.45 6.68
CA GLY A 73 11.00 14.71 7.18
C GLY A 73 11.35 14.68 8.67
N ARG A 74 10.59 13.92 9.49
CA ARG A 74 10.92 13.69 10.90
C ARG A 74 12.20 12.87 11.05
N LEU A 75 12.35 11.84 10.23
CA LEU A 75 13.54 11.00 10.25
C LEU A 75 14.79 11.75 9.77
N GLU A 76 14.70 12.49 8.67
CA GLU A 76 15.78 13.37 8.21
C GLU A 76 16.20 14.38 9.29
N ALA A 77 15.24 14.94 10.05
CA ALA A 77 15.54 15.82 11.17
C ALA A 77 16.19 15.10 12.37
N GLY A 78 15.88 13.82 12.59
CA GLY A 78 16.56 12.95 13.56
C GLY A 78 18.02 12.70 13.20
N LEU A 79 18.27 12.36 11.92
CA LEU A 79 19.62 12.18 11.35
C LEU A 79 20.41 13.50 11.26
N GLY A 80 19.75 14.64 11.18
CA GLY A 80 20.42 15.94 11.28
C GLY A 80 20.88 16.27 12.70
N ARG A 81 20.28 15.66 13.73
CA ARG A 81 20.62 15.87 15.16
C ARG A 81 21.66 14.89 15.69
N ARG A 82 21.64 13.63 15.24
CA ARG A 82 22.73 12.65 15.40
C ARG A 82 23.51 12.68 14.11
N GLY A 83 24.63 13.42 14.04
CA GLY A 83 25.34 13.62 12.77
C GLY A 83 25.53 12.31 12.01
N PHE A 84 25.41 12.36 10.68
CA PHE A 84 25.46 11.19 9.76
C PHE A 84 26.70 10.28 9.94
N TYR A 85 27.72 10.74 10.68
CA TYR A 85 28.96 10.02 11.00
C TYR A 85 29.11 9.60 12.49
N ASP A 86 28.19 9.97 13.39
CA ASP A 86 28.26 9.60 14.82
C ASP A 86 27.68 8.21 15.13
N VAL A 87 27.12 7.50 14.14
CA VAL A 87 26.62 6.11 14.29
C VAL A 87 27.77 5.09 14.43
N PHE A 88 29.02 5.51 14.16
CA PHE A 88 30.17 4.61 14.07
C PHE A 88 31.11 4.60 15.28
N ASP A 89 30.89 5.39 16.34
CA ASP A 89 31.91 5.56 17.40
C ASP A 89 31.43 5.64 18.86
N ASP A 90 30.23 5.15 19.20
CA ASP A 90 29.89 4.94 20.62
C ASP A 90 29.12 3.63 20.81
N ASP A 91 29.58 2.83 21.78
CA ASP A 91 28.89 1.65 22.32
C ASP A 91 27.44 2.07 22.63
N PRO A 92 26.45 1.60 21.84
CA PRO A 92 25.13 2.20 21.89
C PRO A 92 24.52 1.95 23.27
N PRO A 93 23.93 2.96 23.93
CA PRO A 93 23.20 2.71 25.16
C PRO A 93 22.15 1.63 24.88
N PRO A 94 21.91 0.68 25.80
CA PRO A 94 20.99 -0.43 25.57
C PRO A 94 19.61 0.16 25.28
N THR A 95 19.21 0.19 24.01
CA THR A 95 17.87 0.66 23.68
C THR A 95 16.89 -0.36 24.23
N VAL A 96 15.96 0.17 25.03
CA VAL A 96 14.86 -0.56 25.67
C VAL A 96 13.78 -0.84 24.62
N HIS A 97 14.18 -1.41 23.49
CA HIS A 97 13.24 -1.96 22.52
C HIS A 97 12.74 -3.30 23.07
N GLY A 98 11.42 -3.47 23.12
CA GLY A 98 10.81 -4.76 23.43
C GLY A 98 11.19 -5.82 22.39
N PRO A 99 10.98 -7.11 22.68
CA PRO A 99 11.30 -8.20 21.76
C PRO A 99 10.66 -7.99 20.37
N ASP A 100 9.39 -7.57 20.31
CA ASP A 100 8.68 -7.31 19.06
C ASP A 100 9.34 -6.20 18.20
N THR A 101 9.90 -5.18 18.84
CA THR A 101 10.60 -4.09 18.15
C THR A 101 11.95 -4.56 17.61
N ARG A 102 12.68 -5.40 18.35
CA ARG A 102 13.96 -5.97 17.89
C ARG A 102 13.75 -6.91 16.73
N ASP A 103 12.78 -7.81 16.84
CA ASP A 103 12.43 -8.74 15.76
C ASP A 103 12.00 -7.98 14.50
N ARG A 104 11.26 -6.87 14.66
CA ARG A 104 10.88 -6.00 13.54
C ARG A 104 12.07 -5.25 12.93
N ILE A 105 13.02 -4.77 13.73
CA ILE A 105 14.27 -4.17 13.22
C ILE A 105 15.02 -5.19 12.35
N ASP A 106 15.21 -6.42 12.86
CA ASP A 106 15.91 -7.49 12.13
C ASP A 106 15.19 -7.85 10.82
N GLU A 107 13.85 -7.89 10.86
CA GLU A 107 13.01 -8.15 9.68
C GLU A 107 13.18 -7.06 8.61
N VAL A 108 13.12 -5.79 9.01
CA VAL A 108 13.32 -4.63 8.12
C VAL A 108 14.74 -4.63 7.54
N CYS A 109 15.77 -4.89 8.35
CA CYS A 109 17.16 -4.96 7.87
C CYS A 109 17.36 -6.06 6.83
N ARG A 110 16.83 -7.25 7.11
CA ARG A 110 16.88 -8.39 6.19
C ARG A 110 16.16 -8.09 4.87
N ALA A 111 15.03 -7.40 4.94
CA ALA A 111 14.25 -7.02 3.77
C ALA A 111 14.92 -5.91 2.95
N ALA A 112 15.60 -4.93 3.56
CA ALA A 112 16.26 -3.83 2.85
C ALA A 112 17.57 -4.27 2.16
N ARG A 113 18.30 -5.22 2.74
CA ARG A 113 19.61 -5.70 2.26
C ARG A 113 19.71 -5.97 0.75
N PRO A 114 18.83 -6.80 0.12
CA PRO A 114 18.98 -7.12 -1.31
C PRO A 114 18.84 -5.90 -2.23
N TYR A 115 18.12 -4.86 -1.80
CA TYR A 115 17.95 -3.62 -2.55
C TYR A 115 19.26 -2.81 -2.53
N VAL A 116 19.91 -2.73 -1.37
CA VAL A 116 21.19 -2.00 -1.23
C VAL A 116 22.33 -2.75 -1.90
N GLU A 117 22.41 -4.08 -1.76
CA GLU A 117 23.41 -4.92 -2.44
C GLU A 117 23.33 -4.81 -3.98
N ARG A 118 22.13 -4.58 -4.52
CA ARG A 118 21.94 -4.40 -5.96
C ARG A 118 22.53 -3.08 -6.47
N GLU A 119 22.34 -2.01 -5.71
CA GLU A 119 22.80 -0.67 -6.07
C GLU A 119 24.28 -0.45 -5.68
N ARG A 120 24.80 -1.22 -4.72
CA ARG A 120 26.21 -1.24 -4.29
C ARG A 120 26.84 -2.63 -4.46
N PRO A 121 27.53 -2.87 -5.58
CA PRO A 121 28.25 -4.13 -5.81
C PRO A 121 29.37 -4.42 -4.80
N ASP A 122 29.78 -3.41 -4.03
CA ASP A 122 30.79 -3.44 -2.97
C ASP A 122 30.19 -3.37 -1.55
N PHE A 123 28.92 -3.78 -1.39
CA PHE A 123 28.22 -3.82 -0.10
C PHE A 123 29.08 -4.43 1.01
N ASP A 124 29.26 -3.67 2.10
CA ASP A 124 30.11 -4.04 3.22
C ASP A 124 29.41 -3.93 4.58
N GLU A 125 30.18 -4.18 5.66
CA GLU A 125 29.70 -4.11 7.04
C GLU A 125 29.24 -2.69 7.42
N ALA A 126 29.77 -1.65 6.78
CA ALA A 126 29.35 -0.27 7.03
C ALA A 126 27.97 0.00 6.39
N ASP A 127 27.68 -0.55 5.21
CA ASP A 127 26.34 -0.48 4.60
C ASP A 127 25.31 -1.26 5.44
N GLU A 128 25.67 -2.44 5.97
CA GLU A 128 24.81 -3.23 6.87
C GLU A 128 24.53 -2.48 8.18
N ALA A 129 25.56 -1.89 8.79
CA ALA A 129 25.43 -1.05 9.97
C ALA A 129 24.57 0.20 9.70
N GLN A 130 24.66 0.77 8.49
CA GLN A 130 23.85 1.92 8.09
C GLN A 130 22.36 1.57 8.00
N ILE A 131 22.01 0.44 7.38
CA ILE A 131 20.63 -0.06 7.34
C ILE A 131 20.11 -0.30 8.76
N HIS A 132 20.92 -0.93 9.61
CA HIS A 132 20.56 -1.24 10.98
C HIS A 132 20.38 0.02 11.85
N GLY A 133 21.24 1.03 11.66
CA GLY A 133 21.10 2.34 12.28
C GLY A 133 19.79 3.02 11.89
N LEU A 134 19.47 3.04 10.60
CA LEU A 134 18.20 3.63 10.11
C LEU A 134 16.97 2.88 10.61
N ALA A 135 17.00 1.55 10.67
CA ALA A 135 15.92 0.75 11.23
C ALA A 135 15.72 1.01 12.74
N ARG A 136 16.81 1.22 13.48
CA ARG A 136 16.75 1.59 14.90
C ARG A 136 16.20 2.99 15.12
N GLU A 137 16.60 3.97 14.30
CA GLU A 137 16.01 5.31 14.32
C GLU A 137 14.51 5.25 13.98
N LEU A 138 14.12 4.46 12.97
CA LEU A 138 12.71 4.20 12.67
C LEU A 138 11.96 3.61 13.87
N ALA A 139 12.59 2.74 14.64
CA ALA A 139 12.00 2.14 15.83
C ALA A 139 11.82 3.10 17.02
N GLU A 140 12.36 4.32 16.97
CA GLU A 140 12.07 5.37 17.95
C GLU A 140 10.71 6.04 17.70
N TYR A 141 10.09 5.82 16.53
CA TYR A 141 8.79 6.38 16.20
C TYR A 141 7.64 5.45 16.61
N ASP A 142 6.58 6.02 17.16
CA ASP A 142 5.39 5.28 17.64
C ASP A 142 4.69 4.47 16.52
N ASP A 143 4.84 4.87 15.25
CA ASP A 143 4.23 4.19 14.10
C ASP A 143 5.02 3.00 13.57
N PHE A 144 6.24 2.74 14.07
CA PHE A 144 7.14 1.73 13.50
C PHE A 144 6.57 0.32 13.42
N LEU A 145 5.85 -0.10 14.47
CA LEU A 145 5.20 -1.40 14.51
C LEU A 145 3.85 -1.42 13.77
N GLU A 146 3.26 -0.23 13.56
CA GLU A 146 1.95 -0.06 12.92
C GLU A 146 2.05 -0.10 11.39
N VAL A 147 3.17 0.37 10.84
CA VAL A 147 3.44 0.35 9.39
C VAL A 147 3.94 -1.02 8.91
N SER A 148 3.77 -1.27 7.61
CA SER A 148 4.27 -2.50 7.00
C SER A 148 5.80 -2.51 6.91
N VAL A 149 6.41 -3.70 6.91
CA VAL A 149 7.86 -3.86 6.69
C VAL A 149 8.30 -3.21 5.39
N ALA A 150 7.52 -3.38 4.31
CA ALA A 150 7.78 -2.78 3.02
C ALA A 150 7.82 -1.25 3.09
N GLU A 151 6.91 -0.63 3.85
CA GLU A 151 6.92 0.83 4.04
C GLU A 151 8.14 1.31 4.85
N SER A 152 8.59 0.54 5.84
CA SER A 152 9.83 0.85 6.56
C SER A 152 11.07 0.71 5.67
N VAL A 153 11.11 -0.33 4.82
CA VAL A 153 12.18 -0.52 3.83
C VAL A 153 12.20 0.62 2.82
N ASP A 154 11.04 1.00 2.29
CA ASP A 154 10.86 2.14 1.41
C ASP A 154 11.45 3.42 2.00
N ARG A 155 11.15 3.71 3.28
CA ARG A 155 11.70 4.86 4.00
C ARG A 155 13.22 4.79 4.05
N ILE A 156 13.79 3.64 4.44
CA ILE A 156 15.25 3.41 4.49
C ILE A 156 15.89 3.66 3.12
N LEU A 157 15.36 3.07 2.06
CA LEU A 157 15.91 3.22 0.72
C LEU A 157 15.81 4.65 0.21
N GLU A 158 14.72 5.36 0.52
CA GLU A 158 14.56 6.77 0.17
C GLU A 158 15.61 7.65 0.86
N ILE A 159 15.90 7.41 2.15
CA ILE A 159 16.95 8.11 2.91
C ILE A 159 18.34 7.83 2.35
N LEU A 160 18.60 6.58 1.95
CA LEU A 160 19.87 6.17 1.33
C LEU A 160 20.00 6.71 -0.12
N GLY A 161 18.95 7.29 -0.69
CA GLY A 161 18.95 7.84 -2.05
C GLY A 161 18.67 6.82 -3.14
N TYR A 162 17.99 5.71 -2.83
CA TYR A 162 17.60 4.63 -3.74
C TYR A 162 16.07 4.55 -4.02
N PRO A 163 15.41 5.63 -4.49
CA PRO A 163 13.95 5.68 -4.58
C PRO A 163 13.33 4.77 -5.67
N GLU A 164 14.09 4.29 -6.66
CA GLU A 164 13.55 3.54 -7.82
C GLU A 164 13.43 2.02 -7.60
N VAL A 165 13.95 1.49 -6.50
CA VAL A 165 14.09 0.05 -6.27
C VAL A 165 12.81 -0.56 -5.64
N ALA A 166 12.04 0.25 -4.90
CA ALA A 166 10.84 -0.13 -4.14
C ALA A 166 9.54 -0.25 -4.97
N VAL A 167 9.35 0.61 -5.98
CA VAL A 167 8.08 0.69 -6.73
C VAL A 167 7.88 -0.50 -7.66
N ALA A 168 8.97 -1.15 -8.10
CA ALA A 168 8.91 -2.29 -9.01
C ALA A 168 8.37 -3.56 -8.35
N GLU A 169 8.70 -3.81 -7.08
CA GLU A 169 8.33 -5.06 -6.40
C GLU A 169 6.96 -5.00 -5.71
N ALA A 170 6.50 -3.82 -5.27
CA ALA A 170 5.10 -3.65 -4.85
C ALA A 170 4.11 -3.92 -6.01
N ALA A 171 4.52 -3.64 -7.25
CA ALA A 171 3.75 -3.97 -8.45
C ALA A 171 3.80 -5.48 -8.80
N GLN A 172 4.87 -6.18 -8.42
CA GLN A 172 5.07 -7.60 -8.71
C GLN A 172 4.46 -8.52 -7.64
N ALA A 173 4.56 -8.16 -6.36
CA ALA A 173 3.91 -8.86 -5.26
C ALA A 173 2.37 -8.81 -5.36
N GLY A 174 1.81 -7.70 -5.88
CA GLY A 174 0.38 -7.56 -6.16
C GLY A 174 -0.12 -8.32 -7.40
N GLN A 175 0.78 -8.81 -8.26
CA GLN A 175 0.41 -9.66 -9.42
C GLN A 175 0.53 -11.15 -9.11
N SER A 176 1.41 -11.54 -8.18
CA SER A 176 1.58 -12.94 -7.77
C SER A 176 0.40 -13.51 -6.98
N ASP A 177 -0.44 -12.66 -6.36
CA ASP A 177 -1.59 -13.11 -5.55
C ASP A 177 -2.90 -13.27 -6.37
N ALA A 178 -2.88 -12.97 -7.68
CA ALA A 178 -3.99 -13.22 -8.61
C ALA A 178 -3.77 -14.43 -9.53
N GLY A 179 -2.67 -15.17 -9.33
CA GLY A 179 -2.23 -16.28 -10.18
C GLY A 179 -2.35 -17.65 -9.51
N GLY A 180 -3.43 -17.91 -8.77
CA GLY A 180 -3.78 -19.25 -8.29
C GLY A 180 -4.09 -20.18 -9.47
N SER A 181 -3.05 -20.69 -10.14
CA SER A 181 -3.18 -21.79 -11.08
C SER A 181 -3.61 -23.03 -10.30
N ALA A 182 -4.90 -23.36 -10.41
CA ALA A 182 -5.43 -24.61 -9.91
C ALA A 182 -4.60 -25.79 -10.47
N PRO A 183 -4.24 -26.79 -9.65
CA PRO A 183 -3.51 -27.96 -10.14
C PRO A 183 -4.35 -28.66 -11.23
N PRO A 184 -3.71 -29.21 -12.29
CA PRO A 184 -4.43 -29.87 -13.36
C PRO A 184 -5.19 -31.08 -12.82
N VAL A 185 -6.50 -31.09 -13.04
CA VAL A 185 -7.39 -32.23 -12.79
C VAL A 185 -6.89 -33.42 -13.63
N PRO A 186 -6.61 -34.59 -13.03
CA PRO A 186 -6.23 -35.78 -13.81
C PRO A 186 -7.41 -36.22 -14.70
N PRO A 187 -7.14 -36.71 -15.93
CA PRO A 187 -8.20 -37.13 -16.85
C PRO A 187 -8.97 -38.33 -16.29
N PRO A 188 -10.27 -38.46 -16.61
CA PRO A 188 -11.08 -39.58 -16.14
C PRO A 188 -10.58 -40.91 -16.72
N GLU A 189 -10.44 -41.91 -15.84
CA GLU A 189 -10.14 -43.29 -16.23
C GLU A 189 -11.22 -43.84 -17.19
N PRO A 190 -10.83 -44.55 -18.26
CA PRO A 190 -11.79 -45.18 -19.16
C PRO A 190 -12.51 -46.34 -18.47
N PRO A 191 -13.77 -46.63 -18.85
CA PRO A 191 -14.55 -47.69 -18.24
C PRO A 191 -13.89 -49.05 -18.43
N ALA A 192 -13.80 -49.80 -17.35
CA ALA A 192 -13.39 -51.21 -17.36
C ALA A 192 -14.28 -51.98 -18.35
N HIS A 193 -13.67 -52.46 -19.42
CA HIS A 193 -14.32 -53.42 -20.30
C HIS A 193 -14.46 -54.74 -19.55
N ASP A 194 -15.69 -55.03 -19.15
CA ASP A 194 -16.15 -56.36 -18.76
C ASP A 194 -15.88 -57.29 -19.95
N SER A 195 -14.96 -58.23 -19.77
CA SER A 195 -14.74 -59.34 -20.70
C SER A 195 -15.16 -60.61 -20.01
N ALA A 196 -16.27 -61.16 -20.53
CA ALA A 196 -16.79 -62.53 -20.49
C ALA A 196 -16.06 -63.57 -19.61
#